data_AF-A0A9W4PTK7-F1
#
_entry.id   AF-A0A9W4PTK7-F1
#
_cell.length_a   1.000
_cell.length_b   1.000
_cell.length_c   1.000
_cell.angle_alpha   90.00
_cell.angle_beta   90.00
_cell.angle_gamma   90.00
#
_symmetry.space_group_name_H-M   'P 1'
#
loop_
_entity.id
_entity.type
_entity.pdbx_description
1 polymer ?
#
loop_
_entity_poly.entity_id
_entity_poly.type
_entity_poly.pdbx_seq_one_letter_code
_entity_poly.pdbx_strand_id
1 'polypeptide(L)'
;MHERHATPLRPLSPRPHRKWSGYPVPAAVAVAFLIALPTPAALALGRGDGPSFGTARSEPALAANTAPAARDKSAQEQGNGKNGAASPPADAPASAPEERPLYEGQMLRLAEVLGALSFLRNLCGANDAPQWYEKMRALIDAEASTAAERERLAGAYNRGFNGYALTYRRCNASAEAAITRFLDEGARLAATISSRFGG
;
A
#
# COMPACT_ATOMS: atom_id res chain seq x y z
N MET A 1 -14.61 -30.25 35.35
CA MET A 1 -14.89 -30.60 33.94
C MET A 1 -15.37 -29.35 33.24
N HIS A 2 -14.50 -28.67 32.48
CA HIS A 2 -14.87 -27.56 31.59
C HIS A 2 -14.25 -27.89 30.24
N GLU A 3 -15.06 -28.45 29.35
CA GLU A 3 -14.65 -28.80 27.99
C GLU A 3 -14.52 -27.53 27.15
N ARG A 4 -13.32 -27.29 26.61
CA ARG A 4 -13.09 -26.21 25.65
C ARG A 4 -13.59 -26.68 24.30
N HIS A 5 -14.73 -26.15 23.85
CA HIS A 5 -15.22 -26.38 22.50
C HIS A 5 -14.24 -25.74 21.49
N ALA A 6 -13.58 -26.58 20.70
CA ALA A 6 -12.73 -26.15 19.60
C ALA A 6 -13.61 -25.73 18.41
N THR A 7 -13.52 -24.45 18.02
CA THR A 7 -14.17 -23.91 16.83
C THR A 7 -13.51 -24.51 15.57
N PRO A 8 -14.25 -25.15 14.65
CA PRO A 8 -13.65 -25.68 13.43
C PRO A 8 -13.18 -24.56 12.50
N LEU A 9 -11.93 -24.67 12.03
CA LEU A 9 -11.35 -23.78 11.04
C LEU A 9 -12.04 -23.98 9.68
N ARG A 10 -12.60 -22.89 9.15
CA ARG A 10 -13.24 -22.84 7.83
C ARG A 10 -12.18 -23.05 6.73
N PRO A 11 -12.39 -23.95 5.76
CA PRO A 11 -11.44 -24.14 4.67
C PRO A 11 -11.38 -22.87 3.78
N LEU A 12 -10.18 -22.36 3.53
CA LEU A 12 -9.95 -21.31 2.54
C LEU A 12 -10.30 -21.87 1.16
N SER A 13 -11.36 -21.35 0.54
CA SER A 13 -11.68 -21.67 -0.85
C SER A 13 -10.62 -21.06 -1.78
N PRO A 14 -10.12 -21.80 -2.78
CA PRO A 14 -9.19 -21.27 -3.76
C PRO A 14 -9.88 -20.18 -4.58
N ARG A 15 -9.30 -18.98 -4.60
CA ARG A 15 -9.77 -17.89 -5.47
C ARG A 15 -9.57 -18.31 -6.93
N PRO A 16 -10.59 -18.22 -7.79
CA PRO A 16 -10.42 -18.52 -9.20
C PRO A 16 -9.43 -17.52 -9.80
N HIS A 17 -8.36 -18.05 -10.39
CA HIS A 17 -7.41 -17.28 -11.20
C HIS A 17 -8.20 -16.74 -12.40
N ARG A 18 -8.48 -15.43 -12.38
CA ARG A 18 -8.99 -14.71 -13.55
C ARG A 18 -7.95 -14.90 -14.65
N LYS A 19 -8.23 -15.79 -15.62
CA LYS A 19 -7.42 -15.90 -16.84
C LYS A 19 -7.43 -14.53 -17.50
N TRP A 20 -6.26 -13.91 -17.58
CA TRP A 20 -6.01 -12.73 -18.40
C TRP A 20 -6.09 -13.17 -19.86
N SER A 21 -7.33 -13.31 -20.35
CA SER A 21 -7.60 -13.46 -21.77
C SER A 21 -7.23 -12.14 -22.43
N GLY A 22 -6.32 -12.21 -23.39
CA GLY A 22 -5.77 -11.07 -24.12
C GLY A 22 -6.86 -10.13 -24.62
N TYR A 23 -6.72 -8.87 -24.25
CA TYR A 23 -7.30 -7.77 -25.02
C TYR A 23 -6.17 -7.21 -25.86
N PRO A 24 -6.24 -7.25 -27.20
CA PRO A 24 -5.41 -6.39 -28.02
C PRO A 24 -5.78 -4.94 -27.68
N VAL A 25 -4.78 -4.13 -27.36
CA VAL A 25 -4.93 -2.69 -27.11
C VAL A 25 -5.40 -2.03 -28.41
N PRO A 26 -6.62 -1.47 -28.52
CA PRO A 26 -6.89 -0.57 -29.64
C PRO A 26 -6.23 0.76 -29.31
N ALA A 27 -5.27 1.13 -30.16
CA ALA A 27 -4.81 2.49 -30.31
C ALA A 27 -6.02 3.43 -30.51
N ALA A 28 -5.91 4.63 -29.94
CA ALA A 28 -6.76 5.79 -30.17
C ALA A 28 -8.22 5.71 -29.66
N VAL A 29 -8.45 6.26 -28.46
CA VAL A 29 -9.67 7.06 -28.22
C VAL A 29 -9.25 8.37 -27.56
N ALA A 30 -9.09 9.40 -28.40
CA ALA A 30 -9.09 10.79 -27.96
C ALA A 30 -10.50 11.10 -27.43
N VAL A 31 -10.68 11.06 -26.10
CA VAL A 31 -11.91 11.56 -25.49
C VAL A 31 -11.73 13.05 -25.21
N ALA A 32 -12.33 13.84 -26.10
CA ALA A 32 -12.47 15.27 -25.97
C ALA A 32 -13.10 15.64 -24.61
N PHE A 33 -12.35 16.40 -23.82
CA PHE A 33 -12.85 17.08 -22.63
C PHE A 33 -13.84 18.17 -23.07
N LEU A 34 -15.13 17.84 -23.09
CA LEU A 34 -16.19 18.85 -23.15
C LEU A 34 -16.34 19.45 -21.76
N ILE A 35 -15.80 20.66 -21.61
CA ILE A 35 -15.97 21.51 -20.44
C ILE A 35 -17.44 21.91 -20.38
N ALA A 36 -18.23 21.19 -19.57
CA ALA A 36 -19.54 21.65 -19.15
C ALA A 36 -19.36 22.78 -18.14
N LEU A 37 -19.67 24.00 -18.57
CA LEU A 37 -19.72 25.19 -17.72
C LEU A 37 -20.72 24.97 -16.56
N PRO A 38 -20.38 25.36 -15.32
CA PRO A 38 -21.33 25.28 -14.20
C PRO A 38 -22.40 26.38 -14.32
N THR A 39 -23.66 25.96 -14.31
CA THR A 39 -24.83 26.82 -14.09
C THR A 39 -24.84 27.31 -12.63
N PRO A 40 -24.86 28.62 -12.34
CA PRO A 40 -25.05 29.09 -10.97
C PRO A 40 -26.55 29.15 -10.64
N ALA A 41 -27.03 28.24 -9.79
CA ALA A 41 -28.36 28.33 -9.18
C ALA A 41 -28.24 28.68 -7.69
N ALA A 42 -28.51 29.96 -7.44
CA ALA A 42 -29.01 30.61 -6.24
C ALA A 42 -29.33 29.77 -4.98
N LEU A 43 -28.72 30.21 -3.88
CA LEU A 43 -29.36 30.62 -2.61
C LEU A 43 -30.61 29.83 -2.15
N ALA A 44 -30.42 29.01 -1.12
CA ALA A 44 -31.46 28.76 -0.13
C ALA A 44 -30.85 28.72 1.29
N LEU A 45 -31.27 29.71 2.07
CA LEU A 45 -31.05 29.86 3.50
C LEU A 45 -31.69 28.69 4.26
N GLY A 46 -30.92 28.02 5.11
CA GLY A 46 -31.39 26.98 6.03
C GLY A 46 -30.78 27.17 7.41
N ARG A 47 -31.39 28.08 8.18
CA ARG A 47 -31.09 28.38 9.58
C ARG A 47 -31.73 27.33 10.47
N GLY A 48 -30.93 26.63 11.27
CA GLY A 48 -31.39 25.69 12.30
C GLY A 48 -30.60 25.85 13.59
N ASP A 49 -31.15 26.63 14.51
CA ASP A 49 -30.81 26.75 15.94
C ASP A 49 -31.07 25.39 16.66
N GLY A 50 -30.07 24.74 17.29
CA GLY A 50 -29.85 24.67 18.76
C GLY A 50 -30.13 23.26 19.35
N PRO A 51 -29.87 22.93 20.64
CA PRO A 51 -28.95 23.52 21.62
C PRO A 51 -28.02 22.51 22.40
N SER A 52 -27.03 23.10 23.07
CA SER A 52 -26.46 22.85 24.41
C SER A 52 -26.20 21.45 25.01
N PHE A 53 -24.91 21.23 25.28
CA PHE A 53 -24.27 20.87 26.58
C PHE A 53 -25.02 19.93 27.54
N GLY A 54 -24.49 18.70 27.66
CA GLY A 54 -24.65 17.83 28.82
C GLY A 54 -23.29 17.56 29.46
N THR A 55 -22.97 18.32 30.52
CA THR A 55 -21.92 17.98 31.48
C THR A 55 -22.47 16.98 32.47
N ALA A 56 -21.85 15.80 32.61
CA ALA A 56 -21.94 15.02 33.84
C ALA A 56 -20.70 14.13 33.99
N ARG A 57 -19.82 14.60 34.89
CA ARG A 57 -18.74 13.90 35.55
C ARG A 57 -19.33 12.81 36.45
N SER A 58 -18.72 11.63 36.48
CA SER A 58 -18.79 10.72 37.62
C SER A 58 -17.46 9.99 37.75
N GLU A 59 -16.85 10.18 38.92
CA GLU A 59 -15.51 9.78 39.35
C GLU A 59 -15.42 8.29 39.73
N PRO A 60 -14.22 7.78 40.05
CA PRO A 60 -13.89 6.35 40.11
C PRO A 60 -14.16 5.72 41.48
N ALA A 61 -14.35 4.41 41.52
CA ALA A 61 -14.29 3.62 42.76
C ALA A 61 -13.31 2.45 42.62
N LEU A 62 -12.31 2.52 43.49
CA LEU A 62 -11.25 1.58 43.84
C LEU A 62 -11.73 0.15 44.16
N ALA A 63 -10.97 -0.85 43.70
CA ALA A 63 -10.54 -2.04 44.47
C ALA A 63 -9.52 -2.81 43.61
N ALA A 64 -8.21 -2.58 43.75
CA ALA A 64 -7.29 -3.14 44.75
C ALA A 64 -6.88 -4.60 44.49
N ASN A 65 -5.55 -4.79 44.42
CA ASN A 65 -4.73 -6.02 44.36
C ASN A 65 -4.44 -6.53 42.94
N THR A 66 -3.19 -6.69 42.47
CA THR A 66 -1.95 -7.10 43.16
C THR A 66 -0.72 -6.66 42.34
N ALA A 67 0.34 -6.19 42.99
CA ALA A 67 1.64 -5.90 42.38
C ALA A 67 2.50 -7.19 42.24
N PRO A 68 3.74 -7.13 41.71
CA PRO A 68 4.12 -7.75 40.44
C PRO A 68 4.81 -9.12 40.62
N ALA A 69 4.47 -10.08 39.75
CA ALA A 69 5.30 -11.26 39.57
C ALA A 69 6.52 -10.89 38.71
N ALA A 70 7.69 -11.17 39.27
CA ALA A 70 9.00 -11.05 38.67
C ALA A 70 9.03 -11.51 37.20
N ARG A 71 9.46 -10.63 36.30
CA ARG A 71 9.98 -11.04 34.99
C ARG A 71 11.45 -11.38 35.18
N ASP A 72 11.72 -12.65 35.38
CA ASP A 72 13.06 -13.19 35.27
C ASP A 72 13.59 -12.92 33.86
N LYS A 73 14.67 -12.15 33.81
CA LYS A 73 15.52 -12.01 32.63
C LYS A 73 16.26 -13.34 32.45
N SER A 74 15.69 -14.27 31.71
CA SER A 74 16.47 -15.34 31.10
C SER A 74 17.08 -14.80 29.82
N ALA A 75 18.24 -14.19 29.98
CA ALA A 75 19.21 -14.04 28.91
C ALA A 75 19.51 -15.42 28.32
N GLN A 76 19.25 -15.59 27.03
CA GLN A 76 19.84 -16.69 26.28
C GLN A 76 20.81 -16.08 25.29
N GLU A 77 22.02 -15.87 25.78
CA GLU A 77 23.18 -15.57 24.96
C GLU A 77 24.28 -16.60 25.27
N GLN A 78 24.73 -17.24 24.20
CA GLN A 78 25.99 -17.97 24.01
C GLN A 78 26.13 -19.43 24.51
N GLY A 79 26.09 -20.33 23.53
CA GLY A 79 26.72 -21.65 23.57
C GLY A 79 27.42 -21.92 22.23
N ASN A 80 28.69 -21.51 22.13
CA ASN A 80 29.61 -21.86 21.06
C ASN A 80 29.91 -23.37 21.10
N GLY A 81 29.47 -24.11 20.08
CA GLY A 81 29.81 -25.52 19.85
C GLY A 81 30.37 -25.70 18.44
N LYS A 82 31.70 -25.81 18.37
CA LYS A 82 32.47 -26.14 17.16
C LYS A 82 32.29 -27.62 16.78
N ASN A 83 32.03 -27.83 15.48
CA ASN A 83 32.41 -28.95 14.61
C ASN A 83 31.51 -30.19 14.53
N GLY A 84 30.80 -30.27 13.40
CA GLY A 84 30.37 -31.51 12.73
C GLY A 84 30.05 -31.18 11.27
N ALA A 85 30.99 -31.50 10.37
CA ALA A 85 30.96 -31.14 8.95
C ALA A 85 30.14 -32.11 8.08
N ALA A 86 29.44 -31.57 7.08
CA ALA A 86 29.13 -32.08 5.72
C ALA A 86 27.86 -31.34 5.22
N SER A 87 27.78 -30.60 4.10
CA SER A 87 28.62 -30.42 2.91
C SER A 87 28.53 -28.96 2.42
N PRO A 88 29.47 -28.48 1.58
CA PRO A 88 29.42 -27.15 0.95
C PRO A 88 28.17 -26.94 0.10
N PRO A 89 27.65 -25.70 -0.01
CA PRO A 89 26.47 -25.39 -0.81
C PRO A 89 26.72 -25.79 -2.27
N ALA A 90 25.80 -26.58 -2.82
CA ALA A 90 25.72 -26.77 -4.26
C ALA A 90 25.59 -25.38 -4.89
N ASP A 91 26.53 -25.05 -5.77
CA ASP A 91 26.43 -23.98 -6.76
C ASP A 91 25.08 -24.10 -7.48
N ALA A 92 24.07 -23.42 -6.97
CA ALA A 92 23.04 -22.92 -7.85
C ALA A 92 23.76 -21.93 -8.77
N PRO A 93 23.72 -22.09 -10.11
CA PRO A 93 24.27 -21.07 -10.98
C PRO A 93 23.60 -19.76 -10.59
N ALA A 94 24.40 -18.84 -10.02
CA ALA A 94 24.01 -17.46 -9.90
C ALA A 94 23.64 -17.06 -11.32
N SER A 95 22.34 -16.93 -11.59
CA SER A 95 21.85 -16.42 -12.86
C SER A 95 22.65 -15.16 -13.11
N ALA A 96 23.42 -15.17 -14.22
CA ALA A 96 24.22 -14.02 -14.62
C ALA A 96 23.36 -12.76 -14.42
N PRO A 97 23.91 -11.66 -13.90
CA PRO A 97 23.15 -10.44 -13.71
C PRO A 97 22.54 -10.09 -15.08
N GLU A 98 21.26 -10.40 -15.25
CA GLU A 98 20.48 -9.92 -16.37
C GLU A 98 20.67 -8.42 -16.30
N GLU A 99 21.29 -7.87 -17.33
CA GLU A 99 21.83 -6.53 -17.33
C GLU A 99 20.64 -5.58 -17.25
N ARG A 100 20.22 -5.31 -16.01
CA ARG A 100 18.94 -4.67 -15.71
C ARG A 100 18.94 -3.34 -16.41
N PRO A 101 17.88 -3.00 -17.15
CA PRO A 101 17.83 -1.73 -17.83
C PRO A 101 18.07 -0.59 -16.82
N LEU A 102 18.88 0.40 -17.21
CA LEU A 102 19.25 1.53 -16.35
C LEU A 102 18.02 2.27 -15.77
N TYR A 103 16.84 2.13 -16.38
CA TYR A 103 15.58 2.73 -15.96
C TYR A 103 14.76 1.90 -14.97
N GLU A 104 15.10 0.63 -14.73
CA GLU A 104 14.32 -0.27 -13.89
C GLU A 104 14.14 0.28 -12.46
N GLY A 105 15.20 0.87 -11.89
CA GLY A 105 15.13 1.49 -10.57
C GLY A 105 14.11 2.64 -10.50
N GLN A 106 13.99 3.44 -11.56
CA GLN A 106 13.02 4.54 -11.63
C GLN A 106 11.58 4.02 -11.73
N MET A 107 11.36 2.93 -12.48
CA MET A 107 10.06 2.27 -12.55
C MET A 107 9.63 1.67 -11.22
N LEU A 108 10.54 0.98 -10.53
CA LEU A 108 10.27 0.42 -9.20
C LEU A 108 9.94 1.54 -8.20
N ARG A 109 10.66 2.68 -8.28
CA ARG A 109 10.35 3.83 -7.44
C ARG A 109 8.98 4.43 -7.78
N LEU A 110 8.64 4.56 -9.06
CA LEU A 110 7.33 5.04 -9.49
C LEU A 110 6.21 4.12 -8.98
N ALA A 111 6.38 2.80 -9.10
CA ALA A 111 5.43 1.82 -8.59
C ALA A 111 5.20 1.98 -7.07
N GLU A 112 6.28 2.17 -6.30
CA GLU A 112 6.19 2.41 -4.85
C GLU A 112 5.44 3.71 -4.51
N VAL A 113 5.70 4.80 -5.26
CA VAL A 113 4.99 6.08 -5.12
C VAL A 113 3.50 5.92 -5.42
N LEU A 114 3.14 5.19 -6.48
CA LEU A 114 1.75 4.89 -6.81
C LEU A 114 1.06 4.12 -5.67
N GLY A 115 1.76 3.15 -5.05
CA GLY A 115 1.25 2.42 -3.88
C GLY A 115 0.98 3.30 -2.68
N ALA A 116 1.91 4.21 -2.37
CA ALA A 116 1.73 5.18 -1.29
C ALA A 116 0.54 6.12 -1.55
N LEU A 117 0.40 6.63 -2.78
CA LEU A 117 -0.72 7.50 -3.18
C LEU A 117 -2.06 6.77 -3.10
N SER A 118 -2.14 5.54 -3.59
CA SER A 118 -3.36 4.72 -3.50
C SER A 118 -3.86 4.60 -2.06
N PHE A 119 -2.96 4.34 -1.10
CA PHE A 119 -3.35 4.26 0.31
C PHE A 119 -3.74 5.63 0.87
N LEU A 120 -2.84 6.61 0.77
CA LEU A 120 -2.99 7.90 1.44
C LEU A 120 -4.19 8.69 0.92
N ARG A 121 -4.41 8.70 -0.40
CA ARG A 121 -5.53 9.44 -1.00
C ARG A 121 -6.87 8.79 -0.68
N ASN A 122 -6.92 7.47 -0.61
CA ASN A 122 -8.10 6.76 -0.12
C ASN A 122 -8.36 7.09 1.37
N LEU A 123 -7.31 7.09 2.21
CA LEU A 123 -7.42 7.43 3.62
C LEU A 123 -7.95 8.87 3.85
N CYS A 124 -7.57 9.80 2.98
CA CYS A 124 -7.99 11.19 3.04
C CYS A 124 -9.28 11.50 2.24
N GLY A 125 -9.93 10.49 1.64
CA GLY A 125 -11.19 10.67 0.93
C GLY A 125 -11.09 11.50 -0.36
N ALA A 126 -9.94 11.49 -1.03
CA ALA A 126 -9.77 12.21 -2.28
C ALA A 126 -10.55 11.55 -3.41
N ASN A 127 -11.27 12.35 -4.22
CA ASN A 127 -12.15 11.87 -5.29
C ASN A 127 -11.45 11.05 -6.37
N ASP A 128 -10.16 11.29 -6.57
CA ASP A 128 -9.33 10.63 -7.56
C ASP A 128 -8.60 9.40 -6.99
N ALA A 129 -8.85 9.00 -5.74
CA ALA A 129 -8.22 7.84 -5.11
C ALA A 129 -8.26 6.55 -5.98
N PRO A 130 -9.37 6.23 -6.69
CA PRO A 130 -9.42 5.04 -7.55
C PRO A 130 -8.41 5.06 -8.71
N GLN A 131 -8.06 6.26 -9.22
CA GLN A 131 -7.23 6.37 -10.41
C GLN A 131 -5.80 5.84 -10.20
N TRP A 132 -5.32 5.84 -8.96
CA TRP A 132 -3.93 5.48 -8.65
C TRP A 132 -3.69 3.96 -8.77
N TYR A 133 -4.72 3.16 -8.49
CA TYR A 133 -4.72 1.72 -8.81
C TYR A 133 -4.68 1.47 -10.31
N GLU A 134 -5.48 2.21 -11.09
CA GLU A 134 -5.50 2.09 -12.55
C GLU A 134 -4.18 2.52 -13.19
N LYS A 135 -3.53 3.57 -12.66
CA LYS A 135 -2.18 3.98 -13.09
C LYS A 135 -1.15 2.88 -12.85
N MET A 136 -1.21 2.18 -11.71
CA MET A 136 -0.32 1.04 -11.45
C MET A 136 -0.57 -0.11 -12.42
N ARG A 137 -1.84 -0.38 -12.73
CA ARG A 137 -2.22 -1.40 -13.72
C ARG A 137 -1.67 -1.05 -15.09
N ALA A 138 -1.85 0.19 -15.53
CA ALA A 138 -1.31 0.68 -16.81
C ALA A 138 0.21 0.57 -16.86
N LEU A 139 0.91 0.87 -15.76
CA LEU A 139 2.37 0.71 -15.67
C LEU A 139 2.80 -0.75 -15.86
N ILE A 140 2.14 -1.69 -15.17
CA ILE A 140 2.42 -3.12 -15.31
C ILE A 140 2.16 -3.60 -16.74
N ASP A 141 1.07 -3.14 -17.35
CA ASP A 141 0.67 -3.57 -18.68
C ASP A 141 1.59 -3.02 -19.78
N ALA A 142 2.15 -1.82 -19.59
CA ALA A 142 3.10 -1.21 -20.51
C ALA A 142 4.52 -1.76 -20.36
N GLU A 143 5.02 -1.94 -19.14
CA GLU A 143 6.45 -2.14 -18.89
C GLU A 143 6.85 -3.59 -18.60
N ALA A 144 5.93 -4.42 -18.07
CA ALA A 144 6.28 -5.76 -17.62
C ALA A 144 5.90 -6.83 -18.65
N SER A 145 6.91 -7.31 -19.37
CA SER A 145 6.79 -8.36 -20.38
C SER A 145 6.78 -9.76 -19.76
N THR A 146 7.48 -9.94 -18.63
CA THR A 146 7.61 -11.22 -17.94
C THR A 146 6.86 -11.24 -16.61
N ALA A 147 6.51 -12.42 -16.12
CA ALA A 147 5.90 -12.58 -14.79
C ALA A 147 6.81 -12.07 -13.66
N ALA A 148 8.14 -12.22 -13.80
CA ALA A 148 9.11 -11.75 -12.82
C ALA A 148 9.15 -10.21 -12.73
N GLU A 149 9.04 -9.50 -13.87
CA GLU A 149 8.94 -8.04 -13.89
C GLU A 149 7.63 -7.55 -13.26
N ARG A 150 6.51 -8.24 -13.58
CA ARG A 150 5.20 -7.93 -12.97
C ARG A 150 5.25 -8.06 -11.45
N GLU A 151 5.87 -9.12 -10.95
CA GLU A 151 6.03 -9.34 -9.51
C GLU A 151 6.93 -8.29 -8.86
N ARG A 152 8.02 -7.88 -9.53
CA ARG A 152 8.90 -6.81 -9.04
C ARG A 152 8.17 -5.47 -8.90
N LEU A 153 7.42 -5.06 -9.92
CA LEU A 153 6.61 -3.84 -9.90
C LEU A 153 5.50 -3.92 -8.84
N ALA A 154 4.75 -5.02 -8.81
CA ALA A 154 3.69 -5.25 -7.82
C ALA A 154 4.26 -5.26 -6.39
N GLY A 155 5.43 -5.87 -6.18
CA GLY A 155 6.14 -5.86 -4.92
C GLY A 155 6.51 -4.44 -4.47
N ALA A 156 7.04 -3.60 -5.36
CA ALA A 156 7.33 -2.20 -5.05
C ALA A 156 6.09 -1.40 -4.69
N TYR A 157 5.01 -1.55 -5.46
CA TYR A 157 3.70 -0.97 -5.13
C TYR A 157 3.21 -1.39 -3.75
N ASN A 158 3.24 -2.69 -3.47
CA ASN A 158 2.82 -3.24 -2.19
C ASN A 158 3.67 -2.72 -1.03
N ARG A 159 4.98 -2.51 -1.22
CA ARG A 159 5.82 -1.88 -0.19
C ARG A 159 5.35 -0.46 0.13
N GLY A 160 5.11 0.37 -0.88
CA GLY A 160 4.61 1.73 -0.69
C GLY A 160 3.24 1.76 -0.01
N PHE A 161 2.31 0.94 -0.48
CA PHE A 161 0.96 0.84 0.09
C PHE A 161 1.00 0.40 1.56
N ASN A 162 1.67 -0.72 1.86
CA ASN A 162 1.71 -1.28 3.21
C ASN A 162 2.53 -0.41 4.17
N GLY A 163 3.62 0.20 3.71
CA GLY A 163 4.44 1.10 4.53
C GLY A 163 3.62 2.24 5.12
N TYR A 164 2.81 2.91 4.28
CA TYR A 164 1.94 3.99 4.75
C TYR A 164 0.71 3.48 5.51
N ALA A 165 0.21 2.29 5.15
CA ALA A 165 -0.86 1.65 5.90
C ALA A 165 -0.46 1.33 7.33
N LEU A 166 0.82 1.03 7.59
CA LEU A 166 1.32 0.80 8.95
C LEU A 166 1.33 2.08 9.78
N THR A 167 1.77 3.20 9.19
CA THR A 167 1.97 4.49 9.89
C THR A 167 0.69 5.28 10.11
N TYR A 168 -0.23 5.30 9.15
CA TYR A 168 -1.40 6.18 9.20
C TYR A 168 -2.71 5.41 9.35
N ARG A 169 -3.57 5.88 10.26
CA ARG A 169 -4.92 5.31 10.50
C ARG A 169 -6.05 6.29 10.28
N ARG A 170 -5.73 7.58 10.24
CA ARG A 170 -6.64 8.68 9.94
C ARG A 170 -5.88 9.70 9.11
N CYS A 171 -6.59 10.42 8.25
CA CYS A 171 -6.00 11.55 7.54
C CYS A 171 -5.59 12.63 8.56
N ASN A 172 -4.40 13.21 8.37
CA ASN A 172 -3.85 14.29 9.18
C ASN A 172 -2.86 15.11 8.34
N ALA A 173 -2.39 16.24 8.87
CA ALA A 173 -1.49 17.15 8.15
C ALA A 173 -0.19 16.48 7.63
N SER A 174 0.34 15.50 8.36
CA SER A 174 1.54 14.76 7.91
C SER A 174 1.22 13.85 6.71
N ALA A 175 0.05 13.21 6.71
CA ALA A 175 -0.42 12.40 5.57
C ALA A 175 -0.64 13.27 4.33
N GLU A 176 -1.27 14.44 4.47
CA GLU A 176 -1.47 15.40 3.37
C GLU A 176 -0.15 15.92 2.81
N ALA A 177 0.81 16.24 3.69
CA ALA A 177 2.15 16.64 3.28
C ALA A 177 2.91 15.50 2.57
N ALA A 178 2.66 14.24 2.91
CA ALA A 178 3.22 13.09 2.20
C ALA A 178 2.59 12.92 0.82
N ILE A 179 1.26 13.08 0.71
CA ILE A 179 0.54 13.06 -0.58
C ILE A 179 1.14 14.09 -1.53
N THR A 180 1.29 15.34 -1.08
CA THR A 180 1.83 16.43 -1.91
C THR A 180 3.21 16.08 -2.47
N ARG A 181 4.11 15.60 -1.61
CA ARG A 181 5.45 15.18 -2.03
C ARG A 181 5.44 14.05 -3.05
N PHE A 182 4.55 13.06 -2.88
CA PHE A 182 4.45 11.95 -3.80
C PHE A 182 3.81 12.30 -5.15
N LEU A 183 2.91 13.29 -5.18
CA LEU A 183 2.40 13.81 -6.45
C LEU A 183 3.55 14.44 -7.26
N ASP A 184 4.38 15.26 -6.62
CA ASP A 184 5.53 15.90 -7.25
C ASP A 184 6.58 14.87 -7.70
N GLU A 185 6.89 13.91 -6.83
CA GLU A 185 7.86 12.84 -7.14
C GLU A 185 7.36 11.95 -8.28
N GLY A 186 6.10 11.51 -8.22
CA GLY A 186 5.50 10.66 -9.25
C GLY A 186 5.47 11.35 -10.61
N ALA A 187 5.11 12.64 -10.66
CA ALA A 187 5.13 13.43 -11.89
C ALA A 187 6.54 13.54 -12.47
N ARG A 188 7.55 13.81 -11.62
CA ARG A 188 8.95 13.94 -12.07
C ARG A 188 9.52 12.60 -12.56
N LEU A 189 9.20 11.48 -11.90
CA LEU A 189 9.60 10.15 -12.33
C LEU A 189 8.98 9.79 -13.67
N ALA A 190 7.66 9.95 -13.82
CA ALA A 190 6.96 9.68 -15.07
C ALA A 190 7.56 10.49 -16.24
N ALA A 191 7.77 11.80 -16.05
CA ALA A 191 8.37 12.65 -17.07
C ALA A 191 9.82 12.24 -17.43
N THR A 192 10.61 11.85 -16.42
CA THR A 192 12.00 11.40 -16.64
C THR A 192 12.03 10.09 -17.42
N ILE A 193 11.14 9.15 -17.10
CA ILE A 193 11.05 7.87 -17.80
C ILE A 193 10.61 8.09 -19.25
N SER A 194 9.52 8.84 -19.48
CA SER A 194 9.02 9.09 -20.83
C SER A 194 10.01 9.88 -21.70
N SER A 195 10.65 10.92 -21.16
CA SER A 195 11.58 11.74 -21.95
C SER A 195 12.86 11.01 -22.37
N ARG A 196 13.26 9.97 -21.63
CA ARG A 196 14.52 9.25 -21.88
C ARG A 196 14.32 7.91 -22.57
N PHE A 197 13.16 7.30 -22.42
CA PHE A 197 12.90 5.92 -22.85
C PHE A 197 11.61 5.73 -23.65
N GLY A 198 10.77 6.77 -23.82
CA GLY A 198 9.48 6.70 -24.53
C GLY A 198 9.57 6.92 -26.04
N GLY A 199 10.40 6.12 -26.73
CA GLY A 199 10.57 6.15 -28.18
C GLY A 199 9.32 5.84 -28.99
#